data_AF-A0AAE0HAY4-F1
#
_entry.id   AF-A0AAE0HAY4-F1
#
_cell.length_a   1.000
_cell.length_b   1.000
_cell.length_c   1.000
_cell.angle_alpha   90.00
_cell.angle_beta   90.00
_cell.angle_gamma   90.00
#
_symmetry.space_group_name_H-M   'P 1'
#
loop_
_entity.id
_entity.type
_entity.pdbx_description
1 polymer ?
#
loop_
_entity_poly.entity_id
_entity_poly.type
_entity_poly.pdbx_seq_one_letter_code
_entity_poly.pdbx_strand_id
1 'polypeptide(L)'
;MASAMMFHIFSILFLLFTSVLANTEKAIFLGPEPVTVPLTHPTLSDLRLHTLTPTPINGTLRTQLPAQFPSPKHPQGTATWLILDNLTPNQRYEVRVCWAATQPTDFTLTTFPLTTVWDTPELMTSLHAYATSQQQKLTPDANTAPPKADSDSGSGEREASILFLRILAAADYFTTDASLMRDVPPVDVDVILDPFLFNVLPRSIAGTACYIVAVAAVAFLVARWTTGRIRGLVAGARGSVKKRQ
;
A
#
# COMPACT_ATOMS: atom_id res chain seq x y z
N MET A 1 5.83 42.25 -11.20
CA MET A 1 4.54 41.61 -11.55
C MET A 1 4.63 40.08 -11.58
N ALA A 2 5.59 39.46 -12.29
CA ALA A 2 5.72 38.00 -12.34
C ALA A 2 5.97 37.32 -10.96
N SER A 3 6.80 37.93 -10.11
CA SER A 3 7.11 37.41 -8.76
C SER A 3 5.89 37.39 -7.82
N ALA A 4 5.05 38.43 -7.84
CA ALA A 4 3.81 38.48 -7.06
C ALA A 4 2.78 37.44 -7.54
N MET A 5 2.71 37.19 -8.85
CA MET A 5 1.83 36.17 -9.43
C MET A 5 2.30 34.75 -9.08
N MET A 6 3.61 34.47 -9.10
CA MET A 6 4.15 33.20 -8.61
C MET A 6 3.84 33.01 -7.12
N PHE A 7 4.02 34.04 -6.29
CA PHE A 7 3.70 33.97 -4.87
C PHE A 7 2.23 33.63 -4.60
N HIS A 8 1.30 34.23 -5.34
CA HIS A 8 -0.13 33.90 -5.21
C HIS A 8 -0.47 32.49 -5.70
N ILE A 9 0.18 32.01 -6.78
CA ILE A 9 0.01 30.63 -7.26
C ILE A 9 0.53 29.63 -6.22
N PHE A 10 1.71 29.86 -5.65
CA PHE A 10 2.26 29.00 -4.60
C PHE A 10 1.43 29.04 -3.33
N SER A 11 0.89 30.19 -2.95
CA SER A 11 0.00 30.33 -1.79
C SER A 11 -1.32 29.57 -1.99
N ILE A 12 -1.93 29.67 -3.18
CA ILE A 12 -3.12 28.87 -3.53
C ILE A 12 -2.78 27.38 -3.55
N LEU A 13 -1.66 26.99 -4.15
CA LEU A 13 -1.23 25.59 -4.18
C LEU A 13 -1.01 25.04 -2.77
N PHE A 14 -0.43 25.84 -1.86
CA PHE A 14 -0.25 25.47 -0.46
C PHE A 14 -1.59 25.27 0.26
N LEU A 15 -2.58 26.12 0.01
CA LEU A 15 -3.93 25.99 0.56
C LEU A 15 -4.69 24.75 0.06
N LEU A 16 -4.27 24.17 -1.07
CA LEU A 16 -4.86 22.94 -1.62
C LEU A 16 -4.29 21.66 -0.98
N PHE A 17 -3.19 21.74 -0.22
CA PHE A 17 -2.67 20.59 0.55
C PHE A 17 -3.54 20.35 1.78
N THR A 18 -4.57 19.53 1.62
CA THR A 18 -5.37 18.99 2.73
C THR A 18 -5.01 17.54 2.97
N SER A 19 -4.89 17.15 4.23
CA SER A 19 -4.75 15.74 4.60
C SER A 19 -6.08 15.03 4.31
N VAL A 20 -6.04 14.02 3.44
CA VAL A 20 -7.19 13.15 3.20
C VAL A 20 -7.01 11.90 4.06
N LEU A 21 -7.95 11.68 4.97
CA LEU A 21 -8.09 10.38 5.64
C LEU A 21 -8.76 9.42 4.66
N ALA A 22 -8.13 8.28 4.43
CA ALA A 22 -8.67 7.20 3.63
C ALA A 22 -8.59 5.91 4.43
N ASN A 23 -9.43 4.93 4.10
CA ASN A 23 -9.40 3.59 4.67
C ASN A 23 -8.23 2.81 4.08
N THR A 24 -7.03 3.29 4.41
CA THR A 24 -5.78 2.67 4.05
C THR A 24 -4.76 2.90 5.17
N GLU A 25 -4.05 1.84 5.51
CA GLU A 25 -2.94 1.87 6.45
C GLU A 25 -1.69 1.45 5.69
N LYS A 26 -0.55 2.08 5.97
CA LYS A 26 0.66 1.90 5.19
C LYS A 26 1.92 1.85 6.03
N ALA A 27 2.87 1.03 5.61
CA ALA A 27 4.23 1.02 6.12
C ALA A 27 5.22 1.27 4.98
N ILE A 28 6.19 2.15 5.21
CA ILE A 28 7.26 2.47 4.26
C ILE A 28 8.57 1.96 4.83
N PHE A 29 9.33 1.24 4.02
CA PHE A 29 10.59 0.63 4.43
C PHE A 29 11.59 0.59 3.26
N LEU A 30 12.84 0.27 3.58
CA LEU A 30 13.87 -0.02 2.58
C LEU A 30 14.05 -1.52 2.44
N GLY A 31 14.28 -1.99 1.21
CA GLY A 31 14.70 -3.38 0.98
C GLY A 31 15.99 -3.66 1.74
N PRO A 32 16.04 -4.71 2.58
CA PRO A 32 17.25 -5.06 3.33
C PRO A 32 18.34 -5.58 2.39
N GLU A 33 19.56 -5.69 2.90
CA GLU A 33 20.59 -6.47 2.22
C GLU A 33 20.15 -7.93 2.06
N PRO A 34 20.50 -8.59 0.95
CA PRO A 34 20.12 -9.97 0.72
C PRO A 34 20.70 -10.89 1.81
N VAL A 35 19.91 -11.88 2.22
CA VAL A 35 20.35 -12.91 3.15
C VAL A 35 20.35 -14.27 2.48
N THR A 36 21.26 -15.13 2.91
CA THR A 36 21.30 -16.53 2.51
C THR A 36 20.13 -17.27 3.14
N VAL A 37 19.16 -17.67 2.33
CA VAL A 37 17.99 -18.43 2.73
C VAL A 37 18.26 -19.92 2.49
N PRO A 38 18.28 -20.75 3.54
CA PRO A 38 18.43 -22.19 3.38
C PRO A 38 17.23 -22.75 2.60
N LEU A 39 17.52 -23.52 1.55
CA LEU A 39 16.50 -24.31 0.83
C LEU A 39 16.37 -25.73 1.42
N THR A 40 17.17 -26.06 2.44
CA THR A 40 17.06 -27.29 3.23
C THR A 40 16.05 -27.10 4.36
N HIS A 41 15.17 -28.10 4.56
CA HIS A 41 14.14 -28.04 5.59
C HIS A 41 14.74 -27.85 7.00
N PRO A 42 14.05 -27.09 7.90
CA PRO A 42 12.81 -26.35 7.66
C PRO A 42 13.04 -25.06 6.86
N THR A 43 12.24 -24.84 5.82
CA THR A 43 12.29 -23.69 4.91
C THR A 43 11.19 -22.67 5.22
N LEU A 44 11.32 -21.44 4.71
CA LEU A 44 10.26 -20.43 4.79
C LEU A 44 8.94 -20.91 4.16
N SER A 45 9.02 -21.76 3.14
CA SER A 45 7.84 -22.36 2.48
C SER A 45 7.05 -23.27 3.42
N ASP A 46 7.70 -23.87 4.43
CA ASP A 46 7.03 -24.73 5.41
C ASP A 46 6.07 -23.95 6.32
N LEU A 47 6.27 -22.63 6.46
CA LEU A 47 5.37 -21.73 7.17
C LEU A 47 4.05 -21.49 6.42
N ARG A 48 3.99 -21.78 5.11
CA ARG A 48 2.82 -21.60 4.24
C ARG A 48 2.20 -20.19 4.31
N LEU A 49 3.04 -19.18 4.45
CA LEU A 49 2.62 -17.78 4.42
C LEU A 49 2.41 -17.33 2.97
N HIS A 50 1.49 -16.40 2.75
CA HIS A 50 1.40 -15.74 1.45
C HIS A 50 2.63 -14.85 1.22
N THR A 51 3.20 -14.93 0.03
CA THR A 51 4.36 -14.16 -0.39
C THR A 51 3.95 -13.09 -1.40
N LEU A 52 4.33 -11.85 -1.12
CA LEU A 52 4.25 -10.72 -2.05
C LEU A 52 5.63 -10.46 -2.64
N THR A 53 5.68 -10.19 -3.94
CA THR A 53 6.90 -9.73 -4.62
C THR A 53 6.62 -8.43 -5.35
N PRO A 54 7.61 -7.53 -5.57
CA PRO A 54 7.39 -6.22 -6.17
C PRO A 54 7.19 -6.28 -7.70
N THR A 55 6.41 -7.26 -8.18
CA THR A 55 6.02 -7.44 -9.57
C THR A 55 4.54 -7.08 -9.75
N PRO A 56 4.09 -6.64 -10.94
CA PRO A 56 2.69 -6.27 -11.16
C PRO A 56 1.68 -7.39 -10.89
N ILE A 57 2.09 -8.66 -10.99
CA ILE A 57 1.21 -9.83 -10.84
C ILE A 57 1.14 -10.28 -9.38
N ASN A 58 2.27 -10.30 -8.67
CA ASN A 58 2.38 -10.85 -7.32
C ASN A 58 2.56 -9.78 -6.24
N GLY A 59 2.45 -8.50 -6.59
CA GLY A 59 2.55 -7.36 -5.67
C GLY A 59 1.20 -6.97 -5.05
N THR A 60 0.13 -7.71 -5.33
CA THR A 60 -1.21 -7.45 -4.76
C THR A 60 -1.85 -8.75 -4.32
N LEU A 61 -2.37 -8.76 -3.10
CA LEU A 61 -3.10 -9.88 -2.51
C LEU A 61 -4.46 -9.39 -2.03
N ARG A 62 -5.53 -9.87 -2.68
CA ARG A 62 -6.91 -9.71 -2.21
C ARG A 62 -7.24 -10.87 -1.28
N THR A 63 -7.58 -10.57 -0.03
CA THR A 63 -7.81 -11.59 1.00
C THR A 63 -8.75 -11.10 2.10
N GLN A 64 -9.11 -12.00 3.01
CA GLN A 64 -9.86 -11.70 4.21
C GLN A 64 -8.95 -11.82 5.43
N LEU A 65 -8.80 -10.72 6.17
CA LEU A 65 -8.02 -10.70 7.39
C LEU A 65 -8.93 -10.96 8.60
N PRO A 66 -8.58 -11.92 9.49
CA PRO A 66 -9.30 -12.06 10.74
C PRO A 66 -9.10 -10.79 11.58
N ALA A 67 -10.19 -10.27 12.12
CA ALA A 67 -10.19 -9.14 13.03
C ALA A 67 -10.89 -9.55 14.33
N GLN A 68 -10.57 -8.84 15.41
CA GLN A 68 -11.23 -9.01 16.69
C GLN A 68 -11.31 -7.66 17.40
N PHE A 69 -12.22 -7.52 18.36
CA PHE A 69 -12.18 -6.36 19.24
C PHE A 69 -10.88 -6.35 20.06
N PRO A 70 -10.32 -5.16 20.34
CA PRO A 70 -9.21 -4.99 21.28
C PRO A 70 -9.46 -5.70 22.60
N SER A 71 -8.46 -6.44 23.08
CA SER A 71 -8.50 -7.14 24.37
C SER A 71 -7.18 -6.95 25.12
N PRO A 72 -7.12 -7.19 26.45
CA PRO A 72 -5.86 -7.07 27.19
C PRO A 72 -4.72 -7.94 26.65
N LYS A 73 -5.03 -9.08 26.03
CA LYS A 73 -4.05 -9.98 25.40
C LYS A 73 -3.67 -9.54 23.97
N HIS A 74 -4.61 -8.92 23.26
CA HIS A 74 -4.47 -8.49 21.87
C HIS A 74 -5.01 -7.06 21.72
N PRO A 75 -4.28 -6.05 22.22
CA PRO A 75 -4.77 -4.67 22.24
C PRO A 75 -4.93 -4.09 20.82
N GLN A 76 -4.13 -4.59 19.86
CA GLN A 76 -4.16 -4.20 18.45
C GLN A 76 -4.85 -5.26 17.56
N GLY A 77 -5.53 -6.23 18.17
CA GLY A 77 -6.25 -7.28 17.45
C GLY A 77 -5.36 -8.45 16.98
N THR A 78 -5.86 -9.19 15.98
CA THR A 78 -5.26 -10.46 15.55
C THR A 78 -4.11 -10.25 14.57
N ALA A 79 -3.04 -11.02 14.71
CA ALA A 79 -1.88 -10.97 13.82
C ALA A 79 -2.07 -11.86 12.57
N THR A 80 -1.82 -11.29 11.40
CA THR A 80 -1.63 -11.98 10.13
C THR A 80 -0.19 -11.78 9.68
N TRP A 81 0.46 -12.85 9.22
CA TRP A 81 1.84 -12.81 8.73
C TRP A 81 1.93 -13.11 7.23
N LEU A 82 2.79 -12.35 6.56
CA LEU A 82 3.08 -12.42 5.13
C LEU A 82 4.60 -12.37 4.92
N ILE A 83 5.06 -12.81 3.75
CA ILE A 83 6.45 -12.68 3.31
C ILE A 83 6.52 -11.61 2.22
N LEU A 84 7.48 -10.70 2.32
CA LEU A 84 7.85 -9.79 1.25
C LEU A 84 9.18 -10.30 0.68
N ASP A 85 9.15 -10.86 -0.53
CA ASP A 85 10.31 -11.49 -1.18
C ASP A 85 10.74 -10.71 -2.44
N ASN A 86 11.97 -10.99 -2.89
CA ASN A 86 12.58 -10.43 -4.09
C ASN A 86 12.61 -8.90 -4.08
N LEU A 87 12.90 -8.32 -2.90
CA LEU A 87 13.11 -6.89 -2.75
C LEU A 87 14.49 -6.51 -3.33
N THR A 88 14.62 -5.25 -3.72
CA THR A 88 15.90 -4.68 -4.14
C THR A 88 16.53 -3.96 -2.95
N PRO A 89 17.78 -4.27 -2.59
CA PRO A 89 18.47 -3.61 -1.48
C PRO A 89 18.47 -2.09 -1.65
N ASN A 90 18.20 -1.38 -0.55
CA ASN A 90 18.15 0.09 -0.50
C ASN A 90 17.08 0.76 -1.41
N GLN A 91 16.22 -0.02 -2.06
CA GLN A 91 15.03 0.51 -2.72
C GLN A 91 13.93 0.74 -1.67
N ARG A 92 13.22 1.86 -1.78
CA ARG A 92 12.08 2.19 -0.93
C ARG A 92 10.83 1.49 -1.45
N TYR A 93 10.07 0.92 -0.53
CA TYR A 93 8.79 0.28 -0.78
C TYR A 93 7.73 0.86 0.16
N GLU A 94 6.48 0.82 -0.30
CA GLU A 94 5.30 1.02 0.55
C GLU A 94 4.43 -0.21 0.45
N VAL A 95 4.11 -0.80 1.60
CA VAL A 95 3.05 -1.80 1.70
C VAL A 95 1.80 -1.15 2.26
N ARG A 96 0.66 -1.42 1.63
CA ARG A 96 -0.64 -0.82 1.99
C ARG A 96 -1.65 -1.91 2.22
N VAL A 97 -2.51 -1.70 3.21
CA VAL A 97 -3.76 -2.43 3.38
C VAL A 97 -4.88 -1.45 3.07
N CYS A 98 -5.75 -1.81 2.12
CA CYS A 98 -6.93 -1.03 1.75
C CYS A 98 -8.18 -1.83 2.09
N TRP A 99 -9.19 -1.18 2.68
CA TRP A 99 -10.44 -1.85 3.07
C TRP A 99 -11.68 -0.98 2.82
N ALA A 100 -12.85 -1.62 2.83
CA ALA A 100 -14.12 -0.93 2.64
C ALA A 100 -14.50 -0.09 3.87
N ALA A 101 -15.07 1.11 3.63
CA ALA A 101 -15.57 1.98 4.71
C ALA A 101 -16.67 1.35 5.58
N THR A 102 -17.33 0.31 5.07
CA THR A 102 -18.39 -0.44 5.75
C THR A 102 -17.86 -1.48 6.73
N GLN A 103 -16.54 -1.68 6.81
CA GLN A 103 -15.88 -2.57 7.77
C GLN A 103 -14.84 -1.79 8.59
N PRO A 104 -15.26 -0.90 9.52
CA PRO A 104 -14.35 -0.08 10.31
C PRO A 104 -13.38 -0.96 11.11
N THR A 105 -12.10 -0.82 10.81
CA THR A 105 -11.04 -1.66 11.36
C THR A 105 -9.79 -0.81 11.48
N ASP A 106 -9.19 -0.83 12.67
CA ASP A 106 -7.89 -0.24 12.91
C ASP A 106 -6.80 -1.26 12.55
N PHE A 107 -5.90 -0.87 11.66
CA PHE A 107 -4.82 -1.71 11.18
C PHE A 107 -3.48 -1.19 11.69
N THR A 108 -2.56 -2.11 12.00
CA THR A 108 -1.16 -1.75 12.25
C THR A 108 -0.26 -2.65 11.43
N LEU A 109 0.62 -2.03 10.63
CA LEU A 109 1.55 -2.72 9.75
C LEU A 109 2.98 -2.60 10.27
N THR A 110 3.69 -3.71 10.36
CA THR A 110 5.11 -3.70 10.76
C THR A 110 5.91 -4.71 9.95
N THR A 111 7.04 -4.28 9.41
CA THR A 111 7.98 -5.15 8.70
C THR A 111 9.16 -5.51 9.59
N PHE A 112 9.59 -6.77 9.53
CA PHE A 112 10.70 -7.29 10.32
C PHE A 112 11.70 -8.03 9.43
N PRO A 113 13.02 -7.82 9.62
CA PRO A 113 14.04 -8.74 9.12
C PRO A 113 13.82 -10.15 9.68
N LEU A 114 14.25 -11.16 8.92
CA LEU A 114 14.16 -12.56 9.34
C LEU A 114 14.81 -12.78 10.70
N THR A 115 16.05 -12.31 10.86
CA THR A 115 16.82 -12.42 12.12
C THR A 115 16.06 -11.85 13.31
N THR A 116 15.45 -10.67 13.16
CA THR A 116 14.68 -10.03 14.22
C THR A 116 13.50 -10.89 14.69
N VAL A 117 12.79 -11.56 13.77
CA VAL A 117 11.68 -12.45 14.15
C VAL A 117 12.18 -13.69 14.89
N TRP A 118 13.30 -14.26 14.45
CA TRP A 118 13.90 -15.44 15.08
C TRP A 118 14.53 -15.15 16.44
N ASP A 119 15.09 -13.96 16.62
CA ASP A 119 15.72 -13.53 17.86
C ASP A 119 14.72 -13.01 18.90
N THR A 120 13.46 -12.76 18.51
CA THR A 120 12.41 -12.22 19.39
C THR A 120 11.35 -13.28 19.69
N PRO A 121 11.32 -13.87 20.91
CA PRO A 121 10.41 -14.96 21.25
C PRO A 121 8.93 -14.63 21.03
N GLU A 122 8.51 -13.39 21.31
CA GLU A 122 7.12 -12.96 21.15
C GLU A 122 6.70 -12.94 19.68
N LEU A 123 7.59 -12.51 18.77
CA LEU A 123 7.33 -12.49 17.33
C LEU A 123 7.28 -13.91 16.77
N MET A 124 8.24 -14.76 17.14
CA MET A 124 8.27 -16.15 16.73
C MET A 124 7.03 -16.92 17.20
N THR A 125 6.59 -16.69 18.44
CA THR A 125 5.36 -17.30 18.98
C THR A 125 4.12 -16.86 18.19
N SER A 126 4.02 -15.56 17.89
CA SER A 126 2.93 -15.02 17.06
C SER A 126 2.92 -15.60 15.65
N LEU A 127 4.10 -15.70 15.02
CA LEU A 127 4.27 -16.27 13.69
C LEU A 127 3.86 -17.75 13.66
N HIS A 128 4.33 -18.55 14.63
CA HIS A 128 4.02 -19.96 14.72
C HIS A 128 2.53 -20.21 14.97
N ALA A 129 1.90 -19.40 15.84
CA ALA A 129 0.47 -19.48 16.08
C ALA A 129 -0.34 -19.23 14.79
N TYR A 130 0.04 -18.20 14.03
CA TYR A 130 -0.58 -17.92 12.74
C TYR A 130 -0.35 -19.06 11.72
N ALA A 131 0.90 -19.49 11.53
CA ALA A 131 1.25 -20.56 10.59
C ALA A 131 0.51 -21.88 10.89
N THR A 132 0.42 -22.25 12.18
CA THR A 132 -0.32 -23.44 12.64
C THR A 132 -1.82 -23.32 12.32
N SER A 133 -2.42 -22.16 12.58
CA SER A 133 -3.84 -21.92 12.29
C SER A 133 -4.16 -22.03 10.78
N GLN A 134 -3.24 -21.55 9.92
CA GLN A 134 -3.37 -21.66 8.47
C GLN A 134 -3.27 -23.12 8.00
N GLN A 135 -2.32 -23.88 8.56
CA GLN A 135 -2.19 -25.31 8.27
C GLN A 135 -3.43 -26.10 8.66
N GLN A 136 -4.08 -25.78 9.79
CA GLN A 136 -5.33 -26.42 10.21
C GLN A 136 -6.53 -26.06 9.33
N LYS A 137 -6.56 -24.85 8.78
CA LYS A 137 -7.63 -24.40 7.87
C LYS A 137 -7.60 -25.12 6.51
N LEU A 138 -6.44 -25.65 6.13
CA LEU A 138 -6.23 -26.50 4.96
C LEU A 138 -6.58 -27.97 5.29
N THR A 139 -7.87 -28.31 5.36
CA THR A 139 -8.31 -29.73 5.44
C THR A 139 -8.00 -30.50 4.14
N PRO A 140 -7.85 -31.84 4.17
CA PRO A 140 -7.33 -32.66 3.06
C PRO A 140 -8.23 -32.80 1.81
N ASP A 141 -9.46 -32.28 1.83
CA ASP A 141 -10.50 -32.63 0.83
C ASP A 141 -10.63 -31.69 -0.37
N ALA A 142 -9.61 -30.86 -0.63
CA ALA A 142 -9.57 -30.06 -1.86
C ALA A 142 -8.36 -30.47 -2.70
N ASN A 143 -8.63 -31.01 -3.89
CA ASN A 143 -7.69 -31.14 -5.03
C ASN A 143 -7.13 -29.79 -5.52
N THR A 144 -6.99 -28.79 -4.65
CA THR A 144 -6.27 -27.57 -4.93
C THR A 144 -4.80 -27.91 -4.83
N ALA A 145 -4.20 -28.17 -5.99
CA ALA A 145 -2.76 -28.27 -6.12
C ALA A 145 -2.10 -27.15 -5.30
N PRO A 146 -1.03 -27.46 -4.53
CA PRO A 146 -0.31 -26.43 -3.79
C PRO A 146 0.02 -25.27 -4.74
N PRO A 147 -0.04 -24.01 -4.28
CA PRO A 147 0.48 -22.90 -5.08
C PRO A 147 1.88 -23.31 -5.51
N LYS A 148 2.10 -23.39 -6.82
CA LYS A 148 3.39 -23.78 -7.39
C LYS A 148 4.44 -22.84 -6.80
N ALA A 149 5.16 -23.31 -5.78
CA ALA A 149 6.51 -22.84 -5.55
C ALA A 149 7.21 -23.11 -6.87
N ASP A 150 7.68 -22.05 -7.53
CA ASP A 150 8.58 -22.21 -8.66
C ASP A 150 9.67 -23.17 -8.19
N SER A 151 9.64 -24.37 -8.77
CA SER A 151 10.57 -25.44 -8.49
C SER A 151 11.88 -25.06 -9.14
N ASP A 152 12.62 -24.18 -8.47
CA ASP A 152 14.05 -24.06 -8.74
C ASP A 152 14.70 -25.25 -8.05
N SER A 153 14.81 -26.33 -8.82
CA SER A 153 15.54 -27.55 -8.47
C SER A 153 17.03 -27.24 -8.45
N GLY A 154 17.47 -26.46 -7.48
CA GLY A 154 18.86 -26.19 -7.16
C GLY A 154 19.13 -26.65 -5.74
N SER A 155 19.98 -27.66 -5.58
CA SER A 155 20.64 -27.91 -4.30
C SER A 155 21.56 -26.71 -3.99
N GLY A 156 21.04 -25.68 -3.35
CA GLY A 156 21.81 -24.46 -3.09
C GLY A 156 21.02 -23.45 -2.29
N GLU A 157 21.68 -22.77 -1.37
CA GLU A 157 21.10 -21.65 -0.64
C GLU A 157 20.67 -20.55 -1.62
N ARG A 158 19.58 -19.83 -1.32
CA ARG A 158 19.09 -18.71 -2.14
C ARG A 158 19.44 -17.40 -1.49
N GLU A 159 20.19 -16.54 -2.17
CA GLU A 159 20.41 -15.17 -1.73
C GLU A 159 19.19 -14.30 -2.11
N ALA A 160 18.48 -13.77 -1.12
CA ALA A 160 17.28 -12.97 -1.37
C ALA A 160 17.09 -11.87 -0.31
N SER A 161 16.63 -10.70 -0.74
CA SER A 161 16.21 -9.62 0.15
C SER A 161 14.76 -9.87 0.57
N ILE A 162 14.56 -10.27 1.83
CA ILE A 162 13.29 -10.73 2.37
C ILE A 162 12.95 -10.01 3.67
N LEU A 163 11.67 -9.70 3.87
CA LEU A 163 11.10 -9.25 5.14
C LEU A 163 9.86 -10.06 5.49
N PHE A 164 9.61 -10.23 6.79
CA PHE A 164 8.28 -10.59 7.27
C PHE A 164 7.43 -9.32 7.40
N LEU A 165 6.17 -9.42 7.03
CA LEU A 165 5.16 -8.40 7.29
C LEU A 165 4.14 -8.94 8.29
N ARG A 166 3.96 -8.22 9.40
CA ARG A 166 2.89 -8.43 10.36
C ARG A 166 1.81 -7.38 10.16
N ILE A 167 0.58 -7.84 9.98
CA ILE A 167 -0.62 -7.00 9.94
C ILE A 167 -1.45 -7.35 11.18
N LEU A 168 -1.73 -6.35 12.01
CA LEU A 168 -2.64 -6.46 13.15
C LEU A 168 -3.96 -5.80 12.76
N ALA A 169 -5.08 -6.47 13.02
CA ALA A 169 -6.41 -5.99 12.66
C ALA A 169 -7.33 -5.99 13.89
N ALA A 170 -7.74 -4.80 14.33
CA ALA A 170 -8.68 -4.60 15.43
C ALA A 170 -10.00 -4.01 14.90
N ALA A 171 -11.13 -4.60 15.26
CA ALA A 171 -12.43 -4.03 14.95
C ALA A 171 -12.59 -2.68 15.66
N ASP A 172 -12.96 -1.63 14.91
CA ASP A 172 -13.12 -0.26 15.42
C ASP A 172 -14.54 0.27 15.16
N TYR A 173 -15.53 -0.41 15.73
CA TYR A 173 -16.92 0.03 15.68
C TYR A 173 -17.69 -0.41 16.93
N PHE A 174 -18.82 0.24 17.15
CA PHE A 174 -19.83 -0.19 18.10
C PHE A 174 -21.18 -0.23 17.40
N THR A 175 -21.94 -1.30 17.59
CA THR A 175 -23.26 -1.47 17.00
C THR A 175 -24.24 -2.06 18.03
N THR A 176 -25.54 -1.87 17.80
CA THR A 176 -26.61 -2.51 18.57
C THR A 176 -26.80 -3.97 18.17
N ASP A 177 -26.23 -4.41 17.06
CA ASP A 177 -26.25 -5.81 16.66
C ASP A 177 -25.35 -6.65 17.58
N ALA A 178 -25.99 -7.39 18.49
CA ALA A 178 -25.29 -8.22 19.46
C ALA A 178 -24.51 -9.37 18.82
N SER A 179 -24.84 -9.79 17.59
CA SER A 179 -24.08 -10.82 16.89
C SER A 179 -22.74 -10.26 16.41
N LEU A 180 -22.76 -9.09 15.78
CA LEU A 180 -21.58 -8.40 15.28
C LEU A 180 -20.64 -7.93 16.41
N MET A 181 -21.20 -7.57 17.58
CA MET A 181 -20.42 -7.25 18.78
C MET A 181 -19.78 -8.47 19.46
N ARG A 182 -20.28 -9.69 19.18
CA ARG A 182 -19.75 -10.94 19.75
C ARG A 182 -18.72 -11.57 18.82
N ASP A 183 -19.06 -11.71 17.56
CA ASP A 183 -18.26 -12.39 16.55
C ASP A 183 -17.95 -11.42 15.41
N VAL A 184 -16.72 -10.90 15.41
CA VAL A 184 -16.25 -9.97 14.38
C VAL A 184 -16.03 -10.74 13.07
N PRO A 185 -16.68 -10.36 11.95
CA PRO A 185 -16.42 -10.98 10.67
C PRO A 185 -15.02 -10.60 10.15
N PRO A 186 -14.37 -11.47 9.36
CA PRO A 186 -13.15 -11.10 8.65
C PRO A 186 -13.36 -9.88 7.75
N VAL A 187 -12.30 -9.09 7.58
CA VAL A 187 -12.32 -7.85 6.81
C VAL A 187 -11.75 -8.10 5.42
N ASP A 188 -12.48 -7.72 4.38
CA ASP A 188 -12.02 -7.83 3.00
C ASP A 188 -10.99 -6.73 2.73
N VAL A 189 -9.77 -7.13 2.37
CA VAL A 189 -8.67 -6.21 2.14
C VAL A 189 -7.93 -6.49 0.83
N ASP A 190 -7.33 -5.43 0.31
CA ASP A 190 -6.32 -5.50 -0.72
C ASP A 190 -4.96 -5.10 -0.12
N VAL A 191 -4.05 -6.06 0.00
CA VAL A 191 -2.67 -5.83 0.45
C VAL A 191 -1.79 -5.60 -0.77
N ILE A 192 -1.14 -4.43 -0.85
CA ILE A 192 -0.39 -4.01 -2.05
C ILE A 192 1.04 -3.66 -1.65
N LEU A 193 2.03 -4.32 -2.26
CA LEU A 193 3.45 -3.99 -2.17
C LEU A 193 3.85 -3.15 -3.40
N ASP A 194 4.13 -1.87 -3.18
CA ASP A 194 4.45 -0.92 -4.25
C ASP A 194 5.90 -0.42 -4.15
N PRO A 195 6.77 -0.67 -5.16
CA PRO A 195 8.10 -0.09 -5.22
C PRO A 195 8.06 1.41 -5.50
N PHE A 196 8.99 2.17 -4.93
CA PHE A 196 9.16 3.58 -5.29
C PHE A 196 9.99 3.70 -6.57
N LEU A 197 9.59 4.63 -7.43
CA LEU A 197 10.39 5.15 -8.52
C LEU A 197 11.39 6.15 -7.95
N PHE A 198 12.69 5.92 -8.20
CA PHE A 198 13.79 6.77 -7.74
C PHE A 198 13.78 7.05 -6.23
N ASN A 199 13.15 6.18 -5.42
CA ASN A 199 12.93 6.35 -3.98
C ASN A 199 12.12 7.60 -3.56
N VAL A 200 11.43 8.26 -4.50
CA VAL A 200 10.64 9.47 -4.24
C VAL A 200 9.14 9.20 -4.22
N LEU A 201 8.61 8.51 -5.23
CA LEU A 201 7.16 8.32 -5.41
C LEU A 201 6.81 6.84 -5.61
N PRO A 202 5.71 6.33 -5.03
CA PRO A 202 5.24 4.98 -5.31
C PRO A 202 4.95 4.77 -6.80
N ARG A 203 5.28 3.61 -7.36
CA ARG A 203 5.14 3.36 -8.80
C ARG A 203 3.69 3.45 -9.28
N SER A 204 2.74 3.04 -8.45
CA SER A 204 1.30 3.12 -8.78
C SER A 204 0.80 4.54 -9.02
N ILE A 205 1.37 5.57 -8.38
CA ILE A 205 0.90 6.96 -8.51
C ILE A 205 1.38 7.63 -9.80
N ALA A 206 2.43 7.10 -10.42
CA ALA A 206 3.12 7.77 -11.52
C ALA A 206 2.20 8.01 -12.74
N GLY A 207 1.36 7.02 -13.08
CA GLY A 207 0.39 7.16 -14.17
C GLY A 207 -0.62 8.28 -13.90
N THR A 208 -1.19 8.30 -12.70
CA THR A 208 -2.15 9.33 -12.27
C THR A 208 -1.50 10.71 -12.25
N ALA A 209 -0.29 10.83 -11.71
CA ALA A 209 0.45 12.10 -11.70
C ALA A 209 0.73 12.62 -13.11
N CYS A 210 1.19 11.75 -14.02
CA CYS A 210 1.42 12.09 -15.42
C CYS A 210 0.14 12.59 -16.11
N TYR A 211 -0.98 11.90 -15.88
CA TYR A 211 -2.28 12.30 -16.40
C TYR A 211 -2.71 13.69 -15.89
N ILE A 212 -2.60 13.94 -14.58
CA ILE A 212 -2.94 15.24 -13.98
C ILE A 212 -2.09 16.36 -14.60
N VAL A 213 -0.78 16.14 -14.77
CA VAL A 213 0.13 17.11 -15.40
C VAL A 213 -0.29 17.41 -16.84
N ALA A 214 -0.65 16.37 -17.61
CA ALA A 214 -1.11 16.54 -18.99
C ALA A 214 -2.40 17.39 -19.06
N VAL A 215 -3.38 17.08 -18.21
CA VAL A 215 -4.65 17.83 -18.13
C VAL A 215 -4.38 19.29 -17.74
N ALA A 216 -3.52 19.53 -16.75
CA ALA A 216 -3.15 20.87 -16.32
C ALA A 216 -2.49 21.70 -17.44
N ALA A 217 -1.60 21.09 -18.22
CA ALA A 217 -0.94 21.75 -19.35
C ALA A 217 -1.96 22.16 -20.42
N VAL A 218 -2.90 21.27 -20.77
CA VAL A 218 -3.98 21.57 -21.73
C VAL A 218 -4.86 22.71 -21.22
N ALA A 219 -5.28 22.66 -19.96
CA ALA A 219 -6.10 23.71 -19.34
C ALA A 219 -5.39 25.08 -19.37
N PHE A 220 -4.08 25.10 -19.09
CA PHE A 220 -3.27 26.32 -19.17
C PHE A 220 -3.21 26.89 -20.59
N LEU A 221 -3.01 26.05 -21.60
CA LEU A 221 -3.00 26.48 -23.01
C LEU A 221 -4.36 27.06 -23.43
N VAL A 222 -5.46 26.43 -23.03
CA VAL A 222 -6.82 26.92 -23.29
C VAL A 222 -7.08 28.26 -22.58
N ALA A 223 -6.67 28.40 -21.32
CA ALA A 223 -6.79 29.66 -20.58
C ALA A 223 -5.99 30.79 -21.24
N ARG A 224 -4.78 30.51 -21.72
CA ARG A 224 -3.96 31.50 -22.45
C ARG A 224 -4.60 31.90 -23.78
N TRP A 225 -5.17 30.94 -24.51
CA TRP A 225 -5.83 31.20 -25.79
C TRP A 225 -7.10 32.06 -25.61
N THR A 226 -7.96 31.70 -24.66
CA THR A 226 -9.21 32.44 -24.36
C THR A 226 -8.93 33.86 -23.87
N THR A 227 -8.00 34.05 -22.93
CA THR A 227 -7.60 35.39 -22.47
C THR A 227 -7.00 36.24 -23.59
N GLY A 228 -6.25 35.64 -24.51
CA GLY A 228 -5.77 36.31 -25.72
C GLY A 228 -6.92 36.80 -26.61
N ARG A 229 -7.94 35.96 -26.85
CA ARG A 229 -9.13 36.31 -27.64
C ARG A 229 -9.94 37.42 -26.99
N ILE A 230 -10.20 37.34 -25.69
CA ILE A 230 -10.95 38.36 -24.94
C ILE A 230 -10.21 39.71 -24.99
N ARG A 231 -8.89 39.72 -24.75
CA ARG A 231 -8.08 40.95 -24.85
C ARG A 231 -8.12 41.54 -26.26
N GLY A 232 -8.07 40.69 -27.29
CA GLY A 232 -8.21 41.12 -28.69
C GLY A 232 -9.56 41.80 -28.97
N LEU A 233 -10.67 41.21 -28.49
CA LEU A 233 -12.00 41.80 -28.64
C LEU A 233 -12.15 43.14 -27.91
N VAL A 234 -11.64 43.24 -26.69
CA VAL A 234 -11.68 44.49 -25.89
C VAL A 234 -10.83 45.59 -26.54
N ALA A 235 -9.64 45.24 -27.08
CA ALA A 235 -8.79 46.20 -27.78
C ALA A 235 -9.43 46.69 -29.10
N GLY A 236 -10.04 45.78 -29.86
CA GLY A 236 -10.79 46.12 -31.07
C GLY A 236 -12.00 47.03 -30.80
N ALA A 237 -12.74 46.78 -29.72
CA ALA A 237 -13.87 47.61 -29.30
C ALA A 237 -13.44 49.03 -28.86
N ARG A 238 -12.31 49.17 -28.17
CA ARG A 238 -11.78 50.52 -27.81
C ARG A 238 -11.25 51.29 -29.02
N GLY A 239 -10.66 50.59 -30.00
CA GLY A 239 -10.17 51.20 -31.23
C GLY A 239 -11.28 51.74 -32.14
N SER A 240 -12.44 51.10 -32.18
CA SER A 240 -13.59 51.57 -32.98
C SER A 240 -14.26 52.81 -32.39
N VAL A 241 -14.32 52.93 -31.06
CA VAL A 241 -14.85 54.11 -30.37
C VAL A 241 -13.98 55.35 -30.62
N LYS A 242 -12.65 55.20 -30.65
CA LYS A 242 -11.72 56.32 -30.86
C LYS A 242 -11.67 56.83 -32.31
N LYS A 243 -12.14 56.06 -33.29
CA LYS A 243 -12.25 56.49 -34.71
C LYS A 243 -13.58 57.18 -35.04
N ARG A 244 -14.55 57.19 -34.11
CA ARG A 244 -15.88 57.80 -34.28
C ARG A 244 -16.04 59.17 -33.61
N GLN A 245 -14.99 59.67 -32.94
CA GLN A 245 -14.87 61.07 -32.50
C GLN A 245 -13.90 61.79 -33.42
#